data_AF-A0A967U081-F1
#
_entry.id   AF-A0A967U081-F1
#
_cell.length_a   1.000
_cell.length_b   1.000
_cell.length_c   1.000
_cell.angle_alpha   90.00
_cell.angle_beta   90.00
_cell.angle_gamma   90.00
#
_symmetry.space_group_name_H-M   'P 1'
#
loop_
_entity.id
_entity.type
_entity.pdbx_description
1 polymer ?
#
loop_
_entity_poly.entity_id
_entity_poly.type
_entity_poly.pdbx_seq_one_letter_code
_entity_poly.pdbx_strand_id
1 'polypeptide(L)' 'DDARSGSFEALGHVPGDKTVVLGLVTTKSPRLEPPETLEARIREAAARVPLERLALSPQCGFATSVLGSGLTPDD' A
#
# COMPACT_ATOMS: atom_id res chain seq x y z
N ASP A 1 6.59 -2.90 11.34
CA ASP A 1 6.77 -2.31 10.00
C ASP A 1 6.13 -0.91 9.95
N ASP A 2 6.17 -0.12 11.04
CA ASP A 2 5.47 1.17 11.15
C ASP A 2 6.38 2.40 10.96
N ALA A 3 7.68 2.29 11.25
CA ALA A 3 8.60 3.43 11.17
C ALA A 3 9.03 3.79 9.74
N ARG A 4 8.74 2.93 8.75
CA ARG A 4 9.09 3.14 7.33
C ARG A 4 7.91 3.60 6.48
N SER A 5 6.69 3.52 7.02
CA SER A 5 5.47 3.99 6.38
C SER A 5 5.39 5.51 6.55
N GLY A 6 6.27 6.22 5.84
CA GLY A 6 6.30 7.68 5.86
C GLY A 6 4.93 8.31 5.56
N SER A 7 4.82 9.62 5.79
CA SER A 7 3.61 10.37 5.46
C SER A 7 3.39 10.43 3.94
N PHE A 8 2.14 10.67 3.52
CA PHE A 8 1.80 10.87 2.11
C PHE A 8 2.12 12.27 1.57
N GLU A 9 2.96 13.05 2.27
CA GLU A 9 3.32 14.42 1.90
C GLU A 9 3.82 14.53 0.45
N ALA A 10 4.67 13.58 0.04
CA ALA A 10 5.26 13.55 -1.30
C ALA A 10 4.23 13.40 -2.43
N LEU A 11 3.02 12.89 -2.14
CA LEU A 11 1.97 12.75 -3.15
C LEU A 11 1.52 14.09 -3.73
N GLY A 12 1.70 15.20 -2.99
CA GLY A 12 1.38 16.55 -3.48
C GLY A 12 2.23 16.99 -4.67
N HIS A 13 3.35 16.31 -4.94
CA HIS A 13 4.23 16.59 -6.08
C HIS A 13 3.92 15.72 -7.31
N VAL A 14 2.95 14.80 -7.22
CA VAL A 14 2.61 13.90 -8.32
C VAL A 14 1.87 14.67 -9.42
N PRO A 15 2.33 14.61 -10.69
CA PRO A 15 1.65 15.26 -11.81
C PRO A 15 0.18 14.87 -11.94
N GLY A 16 -0.67 15.82 -12.38
CA GLY A 16 -2.13 15.69 -12.40
C GLY A 16 -2.69 14.60 -13.30
N ASP A 17 -1.90 14.12 -14.26
CA ASP A 17 -2.23 13.09 -15.25
C ASP A 17 -1.88 11.67 -14.78
N LYS A 18 -1.28 11.52 -13.58
CA LYS A 18 -0.79 10.22 -13.08
C LYS A 18 -1.71 9.60 -12.06
N THR A 19 -1.79 8.28 -12.08
CA THR A 19 -2.42 7.45 -11.04
C THR A 19 -1.36 7.01 -10.04
N VAL A 20 -1.70 6.99 -8.75
CA VAL A 20 -0.82 6.53 -7.68
C VAL A 20 -1.32 5.17 -7.18
N VAL A 21 -0.43 4.20 -7.14
CA VAL A 21 -0.70 2.88 -6.57
C VAL A 21 -0.15 2.82 -5.15
N LEU A 22 -1.03 2.60 -4.17
CA LEU A 22 -0.71 2.52 -2.76
C LEU A 22 -0.44 1.06 -2.37
N GLY A 23 0.83 0.74 -2.12
CA GLY A 23 1.23 -0.56 -1.58
C GLY A 23 0.91 -0.66 -0.09
N LEU A 24 -0.33 -0.93 0.28
CA LEU A 24 -0.77 -0.97 1.69
C LEU A 24 -1.04 -2.37 2.23
N VAL A 25 -1.20 -3.36 1.33
CA VAL A 25 -1.41 -4.77 1.73
C VAL A 25 -0.07 -5.47 1.89
N THR A 26 0.21 -6.06 3.05
CA THR A 26 1.50 -6.73 3.27
C THR A 26 1.57 -8.08 2.56
N THR A 27 2.75 -8.42 2.05
CA THR A 27 3.09 -9.76 1.53
C THR A 27 4.16 -10.45 2.37
N LYS A 28 4.44 -9.91 3.56
CA LYS A 28 5.49 -10.42 4.46
C LYS A 28 4.91 -11.22 5.63
N SER A 29 3.60 -11.20 5.78
CA SER A 29 2.90 -11.93 6.83
C SER A 29 1.55 -12.41 6.31
N PRO A 30 1.03 -13.54 6.82
CA PRO A 30 -0.28 -14.06 6.42
C PRO A 30 -1.44 -13.30 7.07
N ARG A 31 -1.15 -12.29 7.89
CA ARG A 31 -2.19 -11.48 8.54
C ARG A 31 -2.62 -10.37 7.62
N LEU A 32 -3.90 -10.35 7.29
CA LEU A 32 -4.54 -9.25 6.57
C LEU A 32 -4.62 -7.99 7.44
N GLU A 33 -4.44 -6.84 6.81
CA GLU A 33 -4.69 -5.55 7.44
C GLU A 33 -6.19 -5.37 7.76
N PRO A 34 -6.53 -4.77 8.91
CA PRO A 34 -7.91 -4.40 9.20
C PRO A 34 -8.45 -3.44 8.12
N PRO A 35 -9.66 -3.65 7.60
CA PRO A 35 -10.27 -2.77 6.60
C PRO A 35 -10.26 -1.29 7.00
N GLU A 36 -10.48 -1.00 8.29
CA GLU A 36 -10.52 0.35 8.85
C GLU A 36 -9.16 1.04 8.77
N THR A 37 -8.08 0.26 8.91
CA THR A 37 -6.71 0.76 8.79
C THR A 37 -6.38 1.11 7.34
N LEU A 38 -6.78 0.26 6.39
CA LEU A 38 -6.63 0.54 4.96
C LEU A 38 -7.43 1.78 4.56
N GLU A 39 -8.69 1.87 5.01
CA GLU A 39 -9.57 3.01 4.73
C GLU A 39 -8.99 4.33 5.26
N ALA A 40 -8.48 4.34 6.49
CA ALA A 40 -7.83 5.51 7.08
C ALA A 40 -6.60 5.97 6.26
N ARG A 41 -5.75 5.02 5.84
CA ARG A 41 -4.57 5.33 5.03
C ARG A 41 -4.94 5.81 3.62
N ILE A 42 -5.96 5.23 2.99
CA ILE A 42 -6.47 5.68 1.69
C ILE A 42 -7.02 7.10 1.81
N ARG A 43 -7.76 7.43 2.88
CA ARG A 43 -8.25 8.79 3.14
C ARG A 43 -7.11 9.80 3.34
N GLU A 44 -6.06 9.42 4.04
CA GLU A 44 -4.87 10.25 4.21
C GLU A 44 -4.21 10.58 2.86
N ALA A 45 -4.07 9.59 1.98
CA ALA A 45 -3.58 9.80 0.62
C ALA A 45 -4.56 10.63 -0.24
N ALA A 46 -5.86 10.42 -0.06
CA ALA A 46 -6.92 11.13 -0.79
C ALA A 46 -6.98 12.63 -0.45
N ALA A 47 -6.44 13.04 0.69
CA ALA A 47 -6.24 14.45 1.02
C ALA A 47 -5.22 15.16 0.11
N ARG A 48 -4.40 14.40 -0.64
CA ARG A 48 -3.33 14.92 -1.52
C ARG A 48 -3.59 14.68 -3.00
N VAL A 49 -4.19 13.55 -3.34
CA VAL A 49 -4.48 13.14 -4.71
C VAL A 49 -5.95 12.70 -4.78
N PRO A 50 -6.73 13.10 -5.80
CA PRO A 50 -8.13 12.67 -5.93
C PRO A 50 -8.29 11.15 -5.84
N LEU A 51 -9.36 10.70 -5.19
CA LEU A 51 -9.59 9.28 -4.91
C LEU A 51 -9.65 8.44 -6.20
N GLU A 52 -10.17 9.01 -7.28
CA GLU A 52 -10.30 8.37 -8.60
C GLU A 52 -8.94 8.07 -9.25
N ARG A 53 -7.87 8.69 -8.73
CA ARG A 53 -6.48 8.52 -9.17
C ARG A 53 -5.66 7.67 -8.19
N LEU A 54 -6.31 7.06 -7.20
CA LEU A 54 -5.68 6.14 -6.26
C LEU A 54 -6.08 4.70 -6.57
N ALA A 55 -5.10 3.81 -6.51
CA ALA A 55 -5.30 2.36 -6.59
C ALA A 55 -4.65 1.68 -5.39
N LEU A 56 -5.14 0.50 -5.03
CA LEU A 56 -4.59 -0.31 -3.94
C LEU A 56 -3.78 -1.47 -4.52
N SER A 57 -2.61 -1.74 -3.94
CA SER A 57 -1.82 -2.93 -4.25
C SER A 57 -1.18 -3.53 -3.01
N PRO A 58 -0.61 -4.74 -3.13
CA PRO A 58 0.36 -5.23 -2.17
C PRO A 58 1.63 -4.38 -2.15
N GLN A 59 2.35 -4.42 -1.03
CA GLN A 59 3.62 -3.71 -0.79
C GLN A 59 4.75 -4.22 -1.68
N CYS A 60 4.75 -5.51 -2.00
CA CYS A 60 5.71 -6.19 -2.85
C CYS A 60 4.96 -7.26 -3.67
N GLY A 61 5.56 -7.75 -4.75
CA GLY A 61 5.03 -8.93 -5.43
C GLY A 61 5.01 -10.15 -4.51
N PHE A 62 4.16 -11.12 -4.82
CA PHE A 62 4.14 -12.44 -4.16
C PHE A 62 5.34 -13.31 -4.57
N ALA A 63 6.12 -12.88 -5.57
CA ALA A 63 7.36 -13.53 -5.96
C ALA A 63 8.41 -13.33 -4.87
N THR A 64 8.81 -14.44 -4.27
CA THR A 64 9.75 -14.54 -3.16
C THR A 64 11.09 -13.87 -3.47
N SER A 65 11.57 -13.01 -2.59
CA SER A 65 13.02 -12.75 -2.44
C SER A 65 13.76 -14.09 -2.23
N VAL A 66 15.09 -14.12 -2.37
CA VAL A 66 15.93 -15.34 -2.20
C VAL A 66 15.64 -16.13 -0.90
N LEU A 67 15.02 -15.49 0.10
CA LEU A 67 14.65 -16.05 1.40
C LEU A 67 13.19 -16.54 1.54
N GLY A 68 12.35 -16.41 0.51
CA GLY A 68 10.91 -16.72 0.63
C GLY A 68 10.11 -15.60 1.32
N SER A 69 8.82 -15.49 1.00
CA SER A 69 7.84 -14.71 1.78
C SER A 69 7.26 -15.53 2.95
N GLY A 70 7.52 -16.83 2.99
CA GLY A 70 6.93 -17.75 3.98
C GLY A 70 5.42 -17.93 3.82
N LEU A 71 4.82 -17.39 2.74
CA LEU A 71 3.40 -17.47 2.44
C LEU A 71 3.11 -18.62 1.49
N THR A 72 2.02 -19.32 1.76
CA THR A 72 1.43 -20.35 0.90
C THR A 72 0.19 -19.80 0.19
N PRO A 73 -0.31 -20.46 -0.88
CA PRO A 73 -1.51 -20.02 -1.57
C PRO A 73 -2.79 -20.03 -0.72
N ASP A 74 -2.79 -20.79 0.38
CA ASP A 74 -3.93 -20.97 1.29
C ASP A 74 -3.88 -20.02 2.52
N ASP A 75 -2.80 -19.24 2.67
CA ASP A 75 -2.64 -18.20 3.70
C ASP A 75 -3.34 -16.89 3.28
#